data_AF-A0A1F9X6K6-F1
#
_entry.id   AF-A0A1F9X6K6-F1
#
_cell.length_a   1.000
_cell.length_b   1.000
_cell.length_c   1.000
_cell.angle_alpha   90.00
_cell.angle_beta   90.00
_cell.angle_gamma   90.00
#
_symmetry.space_group_name_H-M   'P 1'
#
loop_
_entity.id
_entity.type
_entity.pdbx_description
1 polymer ?
#
loop_
_entity_poly.entity_id
_entity_poly.type
_entity_poly.pdbx_seq_one_letter_code
_entity_poly.pdbx_strand_id
1 'polypeptide(L)'
;MIKVRFKNREEIRMGSPFNTCDIILEDNKNRINLPNKDWQDKFSTSPDGKLLALIFWDIKCNEPGFRILLVDIKKQNKSISKRFNGICKSISWAENGFNLDIITYVKIINNKLCV
;
A
#
# COMPACT_ATOMS: atom_id res chain seq x y z
N MET A 1 17.94 2.15 -10.49
CA MET A 1 17.27 1.74 -9.24
C MET A 1 16.29 2.82 -8.88
N ILE A 2 15.01 2.51 -8.72
CA ILE A 2 14.00 3.52 -8.38
C ILE A 2 14.14 3.91 -6.92
N LYS A 3 14.08 5.21 -6.62
CA LYS A 3 14.08 5.72 -5.26
C LYS A 3 12.67 6.14 -4.89
N VAL A 4 12.12 5.52 -3.86
CA VAL A 4 10.78 5.83 -3.33
C VAL A 4 10.94 6.80 -2.18
N ARG A 5 10.24 7.94 -2.25
CA ARG A 5 10.18 8.92 -1.17
C ARG A 5 8.72 9.16 -0.79
N PHE A 6 8.51 9.34 0.51
CA PHE A 6 7.22 9.67 1.07
C PHE A 6 7.23 11.12 1.54
N LYS A 7 6.21 11.90 1.16
CA LYS A 7 5.98 13.28 1.63
C LYS A 7 4.62 13.38 2.31
N ASN A 8 4.40 14.48 3.05
CA ASN A 8 3.12 14.80 3.69
C ASN A 8 2.59 13.61 4.50
N ARG A 9 3.44 13.07 5.39
CA ARG A 9 3.04 11.95 6.25
C ARG A 9 2.11 12.48 7.31
N GLU A 10 0.86 12.05 7.26
CA GLU A 10 -0.20 12.45 8.17
C GLU A 10 -0.88 11.21 8.71
N GLU A 11 -1.45 11.29 9.91
CA GLU A 11 -2.25 10.19 10.43
C GLU A 11 -3.43 9.92 9.49
N ILE A 12 -3.69 8.64 9.17
CA ILE A 12 -4.84 8.28 8.33
C ILE A 12 -6.19 8.75 8.94
N ARG A 13 -6.22 8.88 10.26
CA ARG A 13 -7.29 9.46 11.07
C ARG A 13 -6.69 9.91 12.39
N MET A 14 -7.27 10.93 13.01
CA MET A 14 -6.80 11.46 14.29
C MET A 14 -6.66 10.35 15.35
N GLY A 15 -5.48 10.27 15.97
CA GLY A 15 -5.13 9.27 16.98
C GLY A 15 -4.72 7.91 16.42
N SER A 16 -4.53 7.78 15.10
CA SER A 16 -4.07 6.54 14.48
C SER A 16 -2.55 6.45 14.51
N PRO A 17 -1.96 5.29 14.92
CA PRO A 17 -0.52 5.08 14.81
C PRO A 17 -0.06 4.78 13.36
N PHE A 18 -0.96 4.90 12.38
CA PHE A 18 -0.71 4.61 10.97
C PHE A 18 -0.93 5.83 10.09
N ASN A 19 -0.07 5.98 9.09
CA ASN A 19 0.01 7.17 8.25
C ASN A 19 -0.60 6.97 6.85
N THR A 20 -1.08 8.07 6.28
CA THR A 20 -1.20 8.29 4.84
C THR A 20 -0.05 9.19 4.37
N CYS A 21 0.28 9.17 3.08
CA CYS A 21 1.34 10.00 2.51
C CYS A 21 1.20 10.19 0.99
N ASP A 22 1.95 11.14 0.46
CA ASP A 22 2.21 11.25 -0.97
C ASP A 22 3.45 10.44 -1.34
N ILE A 23 3.39 9.73 -2.49
CA ILE A 23 4.53 9.00 -3.03
C ILE A 23 5.19 9.79 -4.15
N ILE A 24 6.50 9.95 -4.03
CA ILE A 24 7.37 10.46 -5.09
C ILE A 24 8.28 9.32 -5.53
N LEU A 25 8.22 9.02 -6.82
CA LEU A 25 9.12 8.09 -7.47
C LEU A 25 10.20 8.88 -8.20
N GLU A 26 11.43 8.81 -7.70
CA GLU A 26 12.60 9.38 -8.35
C GLU A 26 13.26 8.28 -9.18
N ASP A 27 13.15 8.38 -10.50
CA ASP A 27 13.95 7.61 -11.46
C ASP A 27 14.57 8.58 -12.47
N ASN A 28 15.85 8.37 -12.78
CA ASN A 28 16.63 9.30 -13.62
C ASN A 28 16.19 9.30 -15.09
N LYS A 29 15.28 8.40 -15.49
CA LYS A 29 14.90 8.20 -16.90
C LYS A 29 13.39 8.15 -17.16
N ASN A 30 12.57 7.73 -16.20
CA ASN A 30 11.13 7.53 -16.42
C ASN A 30 10.26 8.21 -15.35
N ARG A 31 9.27 8.99 -15.79
CA ARG A 31 8.23 9.55 -14.92
C ARG A 31 7.09 8.54 -14.78
N ILE A 32 7.09 7.78 -13.68
CA ILE A 32 6.01 6.83 -13.38
C ILE A 32 4.83 7.59 -12.76
N ASN A 33 3.75 7.75 -13.50
CA ASN A 33 2.53 8.34 -12.96
C ASN A 33 1.84 7.35 -12.02
N LEU A 34 1.62 7.73 -10.77
CA LEU A 34 0.82 6.95 -9.82
C LEU A 34 -0.63 7.44 -9.79
N PRO A 35 -1.60 6.56 -9.54
CA PRO A 35 -2.98 6.99 -9.34
C PRO A 35 -3.10 7.83 -8.07
N ASN A 36 -4.06 8.75 -8.04
CA ASN A 36 -4.38 9.48 -6.82
C ASN A 36 -5.07 8.53 -5.81
N LYS A 37 -4.39 8.24 -4.70
CA LYS A 37 -4.77 7.27 -3.67
C LYS A 37 -4.17 7.67 -2.33
N ASP A 38 -4.78 7.20 -1.24
CA ASP A 38 -4.25 7.33 0.11
C ASP A 38 -3.15 6.30 0.34
N TRP A 39 -1.90 6.68 0.10
CA TRP A 39 -0.78 5.77 0.17
C TRP A 39 -0.30 5.52 1.59
N GLN A 40 0.15 4.31 1.86
CA GLN A 40 0.95 4.01 3.04
C GLN A 40 2.41 4.34 2.79
N ASP A 41 3.13 4.66 3.87
CA ASP A 41 4.57 4.87 3.92
C ASP A 41 5.38 3.55 3.81
N LYS A 42 4.91 2.61 2.99
CA LYS A 42 5.44 1.26 2.85
C LYS A 42 5.55 0.87 1.39
N PHE A 43 6.66 0.22 1.06
CA PHE A 43 6.91 -0.30 -0.26
C PHE A 43 7.85 -1.51 -0.19
N SER A 44 7.88 -2.30 -1.26
CA SER A 44 8.91 -3.31 -1.47
C SER A 44 9.31 -3.33 -2.93
N THR A 45 10.57 -3.65 -3.20
CA THR A 45 11.09 -3.85 -4.55
C THR A 45 11.53 -5.29 -4.76
N SER A 46 11.35 -5.78 -5.97
CA SER A 46 11.98 -7.02 -6.43
C SER A 46 13.51 -6.96 -6.33
N PRO A 47 14.19 -8.11 -6.16
CA PRO A 47 15.65 -8.17 -6.10
C PRO A 47 16.33 -7.59 -7.34
N ASP A 48 15.71 -7.72 -8.51
CA ASP A 48 16.22 -7.16 -9.77
C ASP A 48 15.79 -5.70 -10.00
N GLY A 49 15.02 -5.13 -9.07
CA GLY A 49 14.56 -3.74 -9.10
C GLY A 49 13.60 -3.42 -10.25
N LYS A 50 12.99 -4.41 -10.92
CA LYS A 50 12.06 -4.20 -12.05
C LYS A 50 10.62 -4.00 -11.62
N LEU A 51 10.25 -4.60 -10.49
CA LEU A 51 8.92 -4.53 -9.90
C LEU A 51 8.95 -3.74 -8.60
N LEU A 52 7.99 -2.82 -8.45
CA LEU A 52 7.74 -2.03 -7.27
C LEU A 52 6.33 -2.32 -6.74
N ALA A 53 6.24 -2.71 -5.47
CA ALA A 53 4.98 -2.84 -4.75
C ALA A 53 4.79 -1.63 -3.84
N LEU A 54 3.64 -0.97 -4.00
CA LEU A 54 3.18 0.15 -3.18
C LEU A 54 1.86 -0.24 -2.51
N ILE A 55 1.62 0.26 -1.30
CA ILE A 55 0.40 -0.04 -0.55
C ILE A 55 -0.44 1.22 -0.44
N PHE A 56 -1.75 1.10 -0.68
CA PHE A 56 -2.71 2.17 -0.42
C PHE A 56 -3.89 1.66 0.40
N TRP A 57 -4.48 2.56 1.17
CA TRP A 57 -5.64 2.30 2.00
C TRP A 57 -6.89 2.02 1.15
N ASP A 58 -7.71 1.08 1.61
CA ASP A 58 -9.05 0.77 1.07
C ASP A 58 -9.99 0.57 2.27
N ILE A 59 -10.29 1.67 2.97
CA ILE A 59 -11.22 1.69 4.10
C ILE A 59 -12.65 1.63 3.55
N LYS A 60 -13.43 0.66 4.02
CA LYS A 60 -14.84 0.48 3.64
C LYS A 60 -15.68 0.27 4.88
N CYS A 61 -16.82 0.94 5.01
CA CYS A 61 -17.72 0.79 6.16
C CYS A 61 -16.99 0.93 7.52
N ASN A 62 -16.03 1.87 7.63
CA ASN A 62 -15.15 2.05 8.79
C ASN A 62 -14.24 0.85 9.14
N GLU A 63 -14.14 -0.13 8.25
CA GLU A 63 -13.27 -1.30 8.39
C GLU A 63 -11.93 -1.05 7.69
N PRO A 64 -10.79 -1.19 8.40
CA PRO A 64 -9.48 -1.02 7.79
C PRO A 64 -9.24 -2.11 6.75
N GLY A 65 -8.66 -1.69 5.64
CA GLY A 65 -8.20 -2.57 4.58
C GLY A 65 -7.20 -1.85 3.70
N PHE A 66 -6.50 -2.62 2.88
CA PHE A 66 -5.50 -2.08 1.97
C PHE A 66 -5.44 -2.91 0.68
N ARG A 67 -4.79 -2.33 -0.33
CA ARG A 67 -4.45 -3.01 -1.59
C ARG A 67 -3.00 -2.74 -1.94
N ILE A 68 -2.46 -3.62 -2.77
CA ILE A 68 -1.11 -3.51 -3.31
C ILE A 68 -1.24 -3.08 -4.77
N LEU A 69 -0.61 -1.95 -5.12
CA LEU A 69 -0.31 -1.59 -6.49
C LEU A 69 1.06 -2.18 -6.83
N LEU A 70 1.10 -3.10 -7.78
CA LEU A 70 2.33 -3.61 -8.37
C LEU A 70 2.60 -2.87 -9.68
N VAL A 71 3.79 -2.27 -9.77
CA VAL A 71 4.25 -1.51 -10.93
C VAL A 71 5.43 -2.22 -11.56
N ASP A 72 5.32 -2.56 -12.84
CA ASP A 72 6.47 -2.91 -13.69
C ASP A 72 7.12 -1.61 -14.15
N ILE A 73 8.31 -1.32 -13.62
CA ILE A 73 9.04 -0.06 -13.85
C ILE A 73 9.43 0.09 -15.32
N LYS A 74 9.79 -1.02 -15.99
CA LYS A 74 10.26 -0.98 -17.37
C LYS A 74 9.09 -0.85 -18.35
N LYS A 75 8.03 -1.63 -18.14
CA LYS A 75 6.85 -1.62 -19.02
C LYS A 75 5.83 -0.54 -18.66
N GLN A 76 5.99 0.09 -17.50
CA GLN A 76 5.01 1.00 -16.88
C GLN A 76 3.61 0.38 -16.67
N ASN A 77 3.53 -0.96 -16.69
CA ASN A 77 2.30 -1.68 -16.43
C ASN A 77 2.00 -1.69 -14.94
N LYS A 78 0.71 -1.65 -14.62
CA LYS A 78 0.20 -1.58 -13.25
C LYS A 78 -0.83 -2.67 -13.04
N SER A 79 -0.76 -3.34 -11.91
CA SER A 79 -1.79 -4.28 -11.47
C SER A 79 -2.13 -4.00 -10.01
N ILE A 80 -3.40 -4.21 -9.65
CA ILE A 80 -3.90 -3.95 -8.30
C ILE A 80 -4.39 -5.28 -7.74
N SER A 81 -3.98 -5.58 -6.51
CA SER A 81 -4.42 -6.79 -5.82
C SER A 81 -5.91 -6.74 -5.46
N LYS A 82 -6.44 -7.90 -5.05
CA LYS A 82 -7.66 -7.93 -4.22
C LYS A 82 -7.42 -7.16 -2.91
N ARG A 83 -8.50 -6.73 -2.27
CA ARG A 83 -8.45 -6.06 -0.97
C ARG A 83 -8.03 -7.05 0.11
N PHE A 84 -7.11 -6.63 0.98
CA PHE A 84 -6.77 -7.30 2.23
C PHE A 84 -7.48 -6.62 3.39
N ASN A 85 -8.03 -7.41 4.31
CA ASN A 85 -8.66 -6.89 5.53
C ASN A 85 -7.57 -6.63 6.58
N GLY A 86 -7.70 -5.53 7.32
CA GLY A 86 -6.74 -5.13 8.35
C GLY A 86 -5.76 -4.08 7.86
N ILE A 87 -4.61 -4.01 8.54
CA ILE A 87 -3.61 -2.97 8.35
C ILE A 87 -2.28 -3.62 8.00
N CYS A 88 -1.68 -3.21 6.88
CA CYS A 88 -0.34 -3.65 6.52
C CYS A 88 0.70 -2.99 7.43
N LYS A 89 1.43 -3.80 8.18
CA LYS A 89 2.52 -3.35 9.04
C LYS A 89 3.84 -3.37 8.29
N SER A 90 4.08 -4.38 7.47
CA SER A 90 5.25 -4.45 6.59
C SER A 90 4.96 -5.29 5.35
N ILE A 91 5.75 -5.04 4.31
CA ILE A 91 5.79 -5.82 3.08
C ILE A 91 7.24 -6.10 2.72
N SER A 92 7.54 -7.33 2.35
CA SER A 92 8.85 -7.69 1.81
C SER A 92 8.68 -8.60 0.60
N TRP A 93 9.62 -8.49 -0.35
CA TRP A 93 9.65 -9.36 -1.50
C TRP A 93 9.98 -10.80 -1.09
N ALA A 94 9.34 -11.77 -1.74
CA ALA A 94 9.60 -13.20 -1.58
C ALA A 94 9.76 -13.83 -2.97
N GLU A 95 10.28 -15.06 -3.03
CA GLU A 95 10.56 -15.75 -4.30
C GLU A 95 9.36 -15.79 -5.25
N ASN A 96 8.17 -16.10 -4.71
CA ASN A 96 6.93 -16.24 -5.49
C ASN A 96 5.90 -15.13 -5.21
N GLY A 97 6.31 -13.99 -4.63
CA GLY A 97 5.39 -12.90 -4.33
C GLY A 97 5.84 -11.97 -3.21
N PHE A 98 4.99 -11.81 -2.20
CA PHE A 98 5.20 -10.91 -1.07
C PHE A 98 4.92 -11.61 0.25
N ASN A 99 5.76 -11.35 1.25
CA ASN A 99 5.41 -11.58 2.64
C ASN A 99 4.78 -10.30 3.19
N LEU A 100 3.64 -10.45 3.88
CA LEU A 100 2.90 -9.36 4.49
C LEU A 100 2.77 -9.61 5.99
N ASP A 101 3.19 -8.64 6.81
CA ASP A 101 2.79 -8.57 8.22
C ASP A 101 1.51 -7.74 8.30
N ILE A 102 0.42 -8.35 8.76
CA ILE A 102 -0.92 -7.75 8.76
C ILE A 102 -1.49 -7.78 10.18
N ILE A 103 -1.87 -6.60 10.68
CA ILE A 103 -2.68 -6.48 11.89
C ILE A 103 -4.15 -6.62 11.50
N THR A 104 -4.77 -7.69 11.95
CA THR A 104 -6.21 -7.94 11.80
C THR A 104 -6.96 -7.55 13.06
N TYR A 105 -8.29 -7.47 12.95
CA TYR A 105 -9.17 -7.28 14.10
C TYR A 105 -10.24 -8.37 14.09
N VAL A 106 -10.72 -8.73 15.28
CA VAL A 106 -11.86 -9.63 15.44
C VAL A 106 -13.10 -8.79 15.66
N LYS A 107 -14.09 -8.93 14.78
CA LYS A 107 -15.39 -8.30 14.96
C LYS A 107 -16.23 -9.18 15.86
N ILE A 108 -16.49 -8.73 17.09
CA ILE A 108 -17.48 -9.36 17.96
C ILE A 108 -18.85 -8.83 17.53
N ILE A 109 -19.60 -9.64 16.81
CA ILE A 109 -20.87 -9.22 16.19
C ILE A 109 -21.99 -9.31 17.24
N ASN A 110 -22.61 -8.19 17.55
CA ASN A 110 -24.03 -8.14 17.93
C ASN A 110 -24.76 -7.55 16.72
N ASN A 111 -25.70 -8.30 16.13
CA ASN A 111 -26.38 -7.97 14.86
C ASN A 111 -26.84 -6.51 14.78
N LYS A 112 -26.02 -5.64 14.18
CA LYS A 112 -26.44 -4.36 13.61
C LYS A 112 -25.68 -4.16 12.29
N LEU A 113 -26.46 -4.11 11.21
CA LEU A 113 -26.00 -3.75 9.87
C LEU A 113 -25.40 -2.33 9.91
N CYS A 114 -24.28 -2.14 9.22
CA CYS A 114 -23.71 -0.82 9.01
C CYS A 114 -24.71 0.05 8.24
N VAL A 115 -25.06 1.21 8.79
CA VAL A 115 -25.85 2.27 8.12
C VAL A 115 -24.91 3.14 7.29
#